data_AF-A0A353VLE4-F1
#
_entry.id   AF-A0A353VLE4-F1
#
_cell.length_a   1.000
_cell.length_b   1.000
_cell.length_c   1.000
_cell.angle_alpha   90.00
_cell.angle_beta   90.00
_cell.angle_gamma   90.00
#
_symmetry.space_group_name_H-M   'P 1'
#
loop_
_entity.id
_entity.type
_entity.pdbx_description
1 polymer ?
#
loop_
_entity_poly.entity_id
_entity_poly.type
_entity_poly.pdbx_seq_one_letter_code
_entity_poly.pdbx_strand_id
1 'polypeptide(L)'
;MEAQLSKDERIELRVTATDKRIFRRAHELSGDKSFSSFIVRIVKQKAEEIIAKNDRILATQKDREVFFDAVFGDSKPNKNLVEAVSRYKSKKA
;
A
#
# COMPACT_ATOMS: atom_id res chain seq x y z
N MET A 1 -12.21 10.99 9.95
CA MET A 1 -11.01 11.80 9.66
C MET A 1 -11.44 12.85 8.66
N GLU A 2 -11.59 14.10 9.09
CA GLU A 2 -11.74 15.20 8.15
C GLU A 2 -10.49 15.21 7.27
N ALA A 3 -10.68 14.94 5.97
CA ALA A 3 -9.60 15.08 5.02
C ALA A 3 -9.19 16.55 5.04
N GLN A 4 -7.95 16.79 5.44
CA GLN A 4 -7.32 18.10 5.45
C GLN A 4 -7.37 18.66 4.01
N LEU A 5 -8.33 19.54 3.76
CA LEU A 5 -8.57 20.15 2.44
C LEU A 5 -7.51 21.19 2.08
N SER A 6 -6.69 21.62 3.04
CA SER A 6 -5.60 22.57 2.83
C SER A 6 -4.31 21.87 2.40
N LYS A 7 -3.67 22.40 1.36
CA LYS A 7 -2.39 21.91 0.83
C LYS A 7 -1.22 22.59 1.54
N ASP A 8 -1.14 22.44 2.86
CA ASP A 8 -0.17 23.17 3.67
C ASP A 8 1.17 22.43 3.83
N GLU A 9 1.19 21.14 3.52
CA GLU A 9 2.38 20.29 3.58
C GLU A 9 3.28 20.49 2.35
N ARG A 10 4.60 20.50 2.56
CA ARG A 10 5.61 20.76 1.52
C ARG A 10 6.55 19.56 1.34
N ILE A 11 6.85 19.26 0.08
CA ILE A 11 7.86 18.26 -0.30
C ILE A 11 9.04 18.99 -0.95
N GLU A 12 10.20 18.95 -0.32
CA GLU A 12 11.44 19.49 -0.88
C GLU A 12 12.23 18.40 -1.59
N LEU A 13 12.55 18.63 -2.88
CA LEU A 13 13.29 17.67 -3.71
C LEU A 13 14.51 18.35 -4.32
N ARG A 14 15.69 17.79 -4.06
CA ARG A 14 16.91 18.12 -4.80
C ARG A 14 17.08 17.11 -5.93
N VAL A 15 17.22 17.60 -7.15
CA VAL A 15 17.36 16.78 -8.37
C VAL A 15 18.51 17.30 -9.20
N THR A 16 19.09 16.42 -10.03
CA THR A 16 20.11 16.84 -10.98
C THR A 16 19.52 17.73 -12.08
N ALA A 17 20.37 18.50 -12.77
CA ALA A 17 19.93 19.28 -13.93
C ALA A 17 19.36 18.39 -15.04
N THR A 18 19.92 17.18 -15.22
CA THR A 18 19.48 16.20 -16.19
C THR A 18 18.07 15.71 -15.88
N ASP A 19 17.81 15.28 -14.64
CA ASP A 19 16.48 14.82 -14.23
C ASP A 19 15.45 15.94 -14.37
N LYS A 20 15.81 17.16 -13.95
CA LYS A 20 14.93 18.32 -14.08
C LYS A 20 14.56 18.63 -15.54
N ARG A 21 15.46 18.37 -16.50
CA ARG A 21 15.15 18.50 -17.94
C ARG A 21 14.20 17.41 -18.40
N ILE A 22 14.46 16.15 -18.03
CA ILE A 22 13.59 15.01 -18.38
C ILE A 22 12.18 15.23 -17.84
N PHE A 23 12.05 15.60 -16.57
CA PHE A 23 10.75 15.82 -15.94
C PHE A 23 9.99 16.98 -16.59
N ARG A 24 10.68 18.07 -16.93
CA ARG A 24 10.04 19.19 -17.63
C ARG A 24 9.54 18.79 -19.02
N ARG A 25 10.35 18.03 -19.76
CA ARG A 25 9.92 17.53 -21.07
C ARG A 25 8.70 16.61 -20.95
N ALA A 26 8.70 15.72 -19.96
CA ALA A 26 7.56 14.85 -19.70
C ALA A 26 6.31 15.65 -19.31
N HIS A 27 6.47 16.70 -18.50
CA HIS A 27 5.39 17.61 -18.12
C HIS A 27 4.78 18.36 -19.32
N GLU A 28 5.60 18.90 -20.23
CA GLU A 28 5.13 19.56 -21.44
C GLU A 28 4.25 18.64 -22.30
N LEU A 29 4.57 17.34 -22.31
CA LEU A 29 3.84 16.33 -23.07
C LEU A 29 2.62 15.79 -22.32
N SER A 30 2.55 15.93 -20.99
CA SER A 30 1.48 15.34 -20.17
C SER A 30 0.21 16.18 -20.10
N GLY A 31 0.27 17.45 -20.49
CA GLY A 31 -0.87 18.38 -20.47
C GLY A 31 -1.29 18.84 -19.07
N ASP A 32 -0.44 18.62 -18.05
CA ASP A 32 -0.71 19.12 -16.70
C ASP A 32 -0.65 20.65 -16.66
N LYS A 33 -1.44 21.26 -15.76
CA LYS A 33 -1.50 22.72 -15.61
C LYS A 33 -0.19 23.36 -15.11
N SER A 34 0.62 22.61 -14.35
CA SER A 34 1.88 23.10 -13.79
C SER A 34 2.89 21.97 -13.58
N PHE A 35 4.17 22.33 -13.55
CA PHE A 35 5.24 21.36 -13.30
C PHE A 35 5.10 20.68 -11.94
N SER A 36 4.74 21.44 -10.89
CA SER A 36 4.53 20.87 -9.55
C SER A 36 3.32 19.93 -9.50
N SER A 37 2.21 20.27 -10.17
CA SER A 37 1.05 19.37 -10.23
C SER A 37 1.36 18.08 -10.99
N PHE A 38 2.19 18.15 -12.04
CA PHE A 38 2.69 16.97 -12.74
C PHE A 38 3.49 16.06 -11.81
N ILE A 39 4.49 16.62 -11.10
CA ILE A 39 5.32 15.83 -10.17
C ILE A 39 4.46 15.17 -9.09
N VAL A 40 3.56 15.93 -8.45
CA VAL A 40 2.66 15.39 -7.42
C VAL A 40 1.79 14.27 -7.98
N ARG A 41 1.22 14.43 -9.17
CA ARG A 41 0.37 13.42 -9.81
C ARG A 41 1.13 12.13 -10.08
N ILE A 42 2.33 12.22 -10.68
CA ILE A 42 3.15 11.05 -11.00
C ILE A 42 3.60 10.32 -9.73
N VAL A 43 4.07 11.06 -8.72
CA VAL A 43 4.50 10.48 -7.44
C VAL A 43 3.32 9.81 -6.72
N LYS A 44 2.16 10.48 -6.67
CA LYS A 44 0.95 9.93 -6.06
C LYS A 44 0.50 8.64 -6.74
N GLN A 45 0.40 8.64 -8.07
CA GLN A 45 0.01 7.45 -8.83
C GLN A 45 0.95 6.29 -8.52
N LYS A 46 2.27 6.53 -8.54
CA LYS A 46 3.23 5.47 -8.30
C LYS A 46 3.20 4.96 -6.85
N ALA A 47 2.98 5.86 -5.89
CA ALA A 47 2.82 5.49 -4.49
C ALA A 47 1.58 4.61 -4.27
N GLU A 48 0.44 4.98 -4.86
CA GLU A 48 -0.80 4.19 -4.81
C GLU A 48 -0.60 2.80 -5.42
N GLU A 49 0.09 2.70 -6.56
CA GLU A 49 0.45 1.40 -7.17
C GLU A 49 1.33 0.54 -6.24
N ILE A 50 2.32 1.14 -5.57
CA ILE A 50 3.20 0.43 -4.63
C ILE A 50 2.41 -0.07 -3.43
N ILE A 51 1.58 0.79 -2.83
CA ILE A 51 0.73 0.43 -1.68
C ILE A 51 -0.21 -0.70 -2.08
N ALA A 52 -0.95 -0.54 -3.18
CA ALA A 52 -1.89 -1.56 -3.66
C ALA A 52 -1.21 -2.90 -3.98
N LYS A 53 0.03 -2.87 -4.49
CA LYS A 53 0.80 -4.10 -4.74
C LYS A 53 1.19 -4.81 -3.44
N ASN A 54 1.59 -4.07 -2.40
CA ASN A 54 2.06 -4.66 -1.15
C ASN A 54 0.90 -5.07 -0.22
N ASP A 55 -0.21 -4.33 -0.25
CA ASP A 55 -1.39 -4.62 0.57
C ASP A 55 -2.25 -5.76 0.00
N ARG A 56 -1.89 -6.29 -1.18
CA ARG A 56 -2.63 -7.35 -1.84
C ARG A 56 -2.41 -8.70 -1.13
N ILE A 57 -3.36 -9.08 -0.29
CA ILE A 57 -3.35 -10.34 0.48
C ILE A 57 -3.55 -11.58 -0.41
N LEU A 58 -4.33 -11.48 -1.49
CA LEU A 58 -4.59 -12.57 -2.45
C LEU A 58 -3.96 -12.26 -3.81
N ALA A 59 -2.62 -12.23 -3.83
CA ALA A 59 -1.85 -11.82 -4.99
C ALA A 59 -1.83 -12.90 -6.09
N THR A 60 -1.71 -14.16 -5.70
CA THR A 60 -1.59 -15.29 -6.63
C THR A 60 -2.82 -16.22 -6.60
N GLN A 61 -2.93 -17.08 -7.60
CA GLN A 61 -3.97 -18.12 -7.63
C GLN A 61 -3.80 -19.11 -6.47
N LYS A 62 -2.55 -19.46 -6.14
CA LYS A 62 -2.23 -20.33 -5.00
C LYS A 62 -2.65 -19.71 -3.66
N ASP A 63 -2.46 -18.40 -3.48
CA ASP A 63 -2.90 -17.70 -2.27
C ASP A 63 -4.42 -17.78 -2.11
N ARG A 64 -5.15 -17.66 -3.22
CA ARG A 64 -6.62 -17.80 -3.23
C ARG A 64 -7.03 -19.21 -2.84
N GLU A 65 -6.44 -20.23 -3.44
CA GLU A 65 -6.74 -21.64 -3.11
C GLU A 65 -6.52 -21.91 -1.62
N VAL A 66 -5.34 -21.56 -1.08
CA VAL A 66 -5.04 -21.73 0.35
C VAL A 66 -6.01 -20.94 1.23
N PHE A 67 -6.34 -19.70 0.86
CA PHE A 67 -7.27 -18.88 1.62
C PHE A 67 -8.70 -19.46 1.62
N PHE A 68 -9.20 -19.89 0.46
CA PHE A 68 -10.53 -20.49 0.36
C PHE A 68 -10.60 -21.82 1.11
N ASP A 69 -9.59 -22.68 0.98
CA ASP A 69 -9.50 -23.93 1.72
C ASP A 69 -9.45 -23.68 3.24
N ALA A 70 -8.73 -22.65 3.69
CA ALA A 70 -8.65 -22.29 5.10
C ALA A 70 -9.95 -21.69 5.66
N VAL A 71 -10.69 -20.91 4.86
CA VAL A 71 -11.94 -20.25 5.29
C VAL A 71 -13.15 -21.18 5.24
N PHE A 72 -13.25 -22.00 4.19
CA PHE A 72 -14.41 -22.85 3.95
C PHE A 72 -14.17 -24.33 4.25
N GLY A 73 -12.92 -24.76 4.42
CA GLY A 73 -12.58 -26.12 4.83
C GLY A 73 -12.73 -26.34 6.34
N ASP A 74 -12.87 -27.61 6.73
CA ASP A 74 -12.94 -28.02 8.15
C ASP A 74 -11.53 -28.17 8.77
N SER A 75 -10.80 -27.06 8.82
CA SER A 75 -9.44 -27.01 9.38
C SER A 75 -9.48 -26.99 10.91
N LYS A 76 -9.16 -28.12 11.55
CA LYS A 76 -9.11 -28.22 13.01
C LYS A 76 -7.88 -27.51 13.59
N PRO A 77 -8.00 -26.83 14.75
CA PRO A 77 -6.87 -26.19 15.40
C PRO A 77 -5.83 -27.23 15.83
N ASN A 78 -4.55 -26.92 15.66
CA ASN A 78 -3.48 -27.80 16.12
C ASN A 78 -3.31 -27.76 17.65
N LYS A 79 -2.56 -28.72 18.20
CA LYS A 79 -2.33 -28.84 19.66
C LYS A 79 -1.78 -27.54 20.27
N ASN A 80 -0.83 -26.89 19.59
CA ASN A 80 -0.22 -25.65 20.06
C ASN A 80 -1.23 -24.49 20.21
N LEU A 81 -2.17 -24.35 19.27
CA LEU A 81 -3.21 -23.33 19.31
C LEU A 81 -4.21 -23.60 20.45
N VAL A 82 -4.61 -24.87 20.64
CA VAL A 82 -5.49 -25.28 21.75
C VAL A 82 -4.83 -24.99 23.11
N GLU A 83 -3.56 -25.34 23.27
CA GLU A 83 -2.80 -25.06 24.49
C GLU A 83 -2.63 -23.56 24.75
N ALA A 84 -2.36 -22.76 23.70
CA ALA A 84 -2.26 -21.31 23.82
C ALA A 84 -3.56 -20.67 24.32
N VAL A 85 -4.72 -21.11 23.80
CA VAL A 85 -6.03 -20.65 24.27
C VAL A 85 -6.28 -21.06 25.73
N SER A 86 -5.92 -22.29 26.12
CA SER A 86 -6.04 -22.77 27.50
C SER A 86 -5.24 -21.88 28.47
N ARG A 87 -3.97 -21.58 28.13
CA ARG A 87 -3.11 -20.67 28.91
C ARG A 87 -3.65 -19.25 29.01
N TYR A 88 -4.25 -18.72 27.94
CA TYR A 88 -4.86 -17.40 27.97
C TYR A 88 -6.05 -17.35 28.92
N LYS A 89 -6.93 -18.37 28.87
CA LYS A 89 -8.12 -18.46 29.73
C LYS A 89 -7.74 -18.61 31.21
N SER A 90 -6.72 -19.41 31.54
CA SER A 90 -6.28 -19.60 32.92
C SER A 90 -5.60 -18.36 33.53
N LYS A 91 -5.02 -17.47 32.72
CA LYS A 91 -4.45 -16.19 33.18
C LYS A 91 -5.49 -15.09 33.41
N LYS A 92 -6.70 -15.27 32.86
CA LYS A 92 -7.79 -14.27 32.94
C LYS A 92 -8.84 -14.63 34.00
N ALA A 93 -8.63 -15.73 34.73
CA ALA A 93 -9.46 -16.25 35.81
C ALA A 93 -8.83 -15.95 37.18
#